data_AF-A0A258BGA5-F1
#
_entry.id   AF-A0A258BGA5-F1
#
_cell.length_a   1.000
_cell.length_b   1.000
_cell.length_c   1.000
_cell.angle_alpha   90.00
_cell.angle_beta   90.00
_cell.angle_gamma   90.00
#
_symmetry.space_group_name_H-M   'P 1'
#
loop_
_entity.id
_entity.type
_entity.pdbx_description
1 polymer ?
#
loop_
_entity_poly.entity_id
_entity_poly.type
_entity_poly.pdbx_seq_one_letter_code
_entity_poly.pdbx_strand_id
1 'polypeptide(L)'
;MPLPGERLVAFLSDGAFEEQRGSDWAPRWWRASDSGFAIPVMVLNGRRIEQRTEISQEGGLDWLVKHLELSGFDPIIVDGHDPLSYAWGILEAEARLAKLVETDGPYPARLPYLIAPCIKGFGFPGAGSNRAHNLPLDGHPHENASARETFNAGARTLFTPPEVLDDAVRTLSVHTAQNRPLESHNALAVRNVASPDLPAPASISEHSPAPNCAMDAIDRCFTDIVRAN
;
A
#
# COMPACT_ATOMS: atom_id res chain seq x y z
N MET A 1 10.27 -0.79 -5.12
CA MET A 1 9.28 -0.64 -6.20
C MET A 1 9.03 -1.99 -6.85
N PRO A 2 7.82 -2.26 -7.38
CA PRO A 2 7.58 -3.43 -8.24
C PRO A 2 8.46 -3.38 -9.50
N LEU A 3 8.83 -4.53 -10.05
CA LEU A 3 9.61 -4.65 -11.28
C LEU A 3 8.72 -4.47 -12.52
N PRO A 4 9.29 -4.20 -13.72
CA PRO A 4 8.52 -4.07 -14.95
C PRO A 4 7.60 -5.27 -15.18
N GLY A 5 6.34 -4.99 -15.54
CA GLY A 5 5.29 -6.00 -15.73
C GLY A 5 4.54 -6.42 -14.45
N GLU A 6 5.04 -6.04 -13.27
CA GLU A 6 4.35 -6.30 -12.01
C GLU A 6 3.42 -5.15 -11.62
N ARG A 7 2.44 -5.46 -10.76
CA ARG A 7 1.47 -4.50 -10.23
C ARG A 7 1.31 -4.68 -8.73
N LEU A 8 1.40 -3.59 -7.98
CA LEU A 8 1.28 -3.55 -6.53
C LEU A 8 0.23 -2.52 -6.12
N VAL A 9 -0.81 -2.97 -5.43
CA VAL A 9 -1.75 -2.09 -4.71
C VAL A 9 -1.41 -2.18 -3.22
N ALA A 10 -1.05 -1.05 -2.61
CA ALA A 10 -0.62 -0.99 -1.21
C ALA A 10 -1.64 -0.22 -0.38
N PHE A 11 -2.36 -0.92 0.50
CA PHE A 11 -3.28 -0.30 1.45
C PHE A 11 -2.51 0.27 2.64
N LEU A 12 -2.74 1.56 2.90
CA LEU A 12 -2.09 2.34 3.95
C LEU A 12 -3.15 2.82 4.94
N SER A 13 -2.80 2.86 6.22
CA SER A 13 -3.60 3.53 7.23
C SER A 13 -3.05 4.93 7.50
N ASP A 14 -3.93 5.83 7.90
CA ASP A 14 -3.60 7.19 8.32
C ASP A 14 -2.58 7.21 9.49
N GLY A 15 -2.69 6.28 10.44
CA GLY A 15 -1.71 6.11 11.50
C GLY A 15 -0.31 5.72 10.99
N ALA A 16 -0.22 4.79 10.04
CA ALA A 16 1.07 4.34 9.49
C ALA A 16 1.75 5.42 8.64
N PHE A 17 0.97 6.24 7.93
CA PHE A 17 1.47 7.36 7.14
C PHE A 17 2.25 8.38 7.98
N GLU A 18 1.78 8.68 9.19
CA GLU A 18 2.42 9.64 10.09
C GLU A 18 3.73 9.09 10.69
N GLU A 19 3.79 7.79 10.98
CA GLU A 19 4.93 7.12 11.61
C GLU A 19 6.05 6.74 10.63
N GLN A 20 5.70 6.44 9.38
CA GLN A 20 6.64 5.95 8.37
C GLN A 20 6.71 6.91 7.18
N ARG A 21 7.36 8.05 7.42
CA ARG A 21 7.64 9.08 6.39
C ARG A 21 8.64 8.56 5.35
N GLY A 22 8.59 9.10 4.13
CA GLY A 22 9.49 8.74 3.03
C GLY A 22 8.77 8.09 1.84
N SER A 23 7.57 7.51 2.04
CA SER A 23 6.75 6.99 0.95
C SER A 23 6.22 8.09 0.02
N ASP A 24 6.17 9.34 0.50
CA ASP A 24 5.88 10.56 -0.24
C ASP A 24 6.90 10.87 -1.36
N TRP A 25 8.05 10.18 -1.37
CA TRP A 25 9.08 10.31 -2.40
C TRP A 25 8.90 9.37 -3.59
N ALA A 26 7.91 8.46 -3.54
CA ALA A 26 7.66 7.49 -4.60
C ALA A 26 7.56 8.10 -6.03
N PRO A 27 6.93 9.27 -6.26
CA PRO A 27 6.90 9.93 -7.57
C PRO A 27 8.29 10.25 -8.14
N ARG A 28 9.27 10.47 -7.26
CA ARG A 28 10.67 10.77 -7.61
C ARG A 28 11.49 9.51 -7.88
N TRP A 29 11.02 8.33 -7.50
CA TRP A 29 11.75 7.07 -7.71
C TRP A 29 11.12 6.19 -8.76
N TRP A 30 9.80 6.28 -8.96
CA TRP A 30 9.13 5.51 -9.98
C TRP A 30 9.50 6.01 -11.38
N ARG A 31 9.84 5.07 -12.27
CA ARG A 31 10.07 5.34 -13.69
C ARG A 31 9.43 4.24 -14.51
N ALA A 32 8.77 4.62 -15.59
CA ALA A 32 8.16 3.69 -16.54
C ALA A 32 9.18 2.68 -17.11
N SER A 33 10.46 3.06 -17.22
CA SER A 33 11.51 2.24 -17.82
C SER A 33 12.00 1.08 -16.96
N ASP A 34 11.88 1.18 -15.63
CA ASP A 34 12.48 0.21 -14.70
C ASP A 34 11.54 -0.23 -13.56
N SER A 35 10.32 0.30 -13.51
CA SER A 35 9.35 0.02 -12.44
C SER A 35 8.03 -0.51 -13.00
N GLY A 36 7.41 -1.44 -12.28
CA GLY A 36 6.03 -1.86 -12.47
C GLY A 36 5.03 -0.88 -11.87
N PHE A 37 3.74 -1.17 -11.93
CA PHE A 37 2.71 -0.26 -11.39
C PHE A 37 2.64 -0.34 -9.87
N ALA A 38 2.69 0.83 -9.21
CA ALA A 38 2.51 0.95 -7.77
C ALA A 38 1.38 1.93 -7.48
N ILE A 39 0.34 1.46 -6.79
CA ILE A 39 -0.87 2.23 -6.47
C ILE A 39 -1.06 2.20 -4.95
N PRO A 40 -0.67 3.28 -4.24
CA PRO A 40 -1.02 3.44 -2.84
C PRO A 40 -2.51 3.75 -2.67
N VAL A 41 -3.11 3.19 -1.62
CA VAL A 41 -4.51 3.39 -1.23
C VAL A 41 -4.55 3.76 0.24
N MET A 42 -4.80 5.03 0.55
CA MET A 42 -5.00 5.50 1.93
C MET A 42 -6.41 5.22 2.39
N VAL A 43 -6.55 4.43 3.46
CA VAL A 43 -7.80 4.30 4.21
C VAL A 43 -7.81 5.38 5.30
N LEU A 44 -8.47 6.50 5.00
CA LEU A 44 -8.52 7.66 5.87
C LEU A 44 -9.69 7.54 6.86
N ASN A 45 -9.45 6.83 7.96
CA ASN A 45 -10.49 6.57 8.97
C ASN A 45 -10.44 7.50 10.21
N GLY A 46 -9.46 8.39 10.27
CA GLY A 46 -9.39 9.59 11.09
C GLY A 46 -9.01 9.39 12.56
N ARG A 47 -8.61 8.17 13.00
CA ARG A 47 -8.35 7.89 14.43
C ARG A 47 -7.23 6.89 14.71
N ARG A 48 -6.30 7.27 15.59
CA ARG A 48 -5.29 6.40 16.24
C ARG A 48 -5.85 5.67 17.47
N ILE A 49 -5.00 4.87 18.13
CA ILE A 49 -5.29 4.12 19.36
C ILE A 49 -5.70 5.08 20.50
N GLU A 50 -5.03 6.24 20.60
CA GLU A 50 -5.24 7.19 21.70
C GLU A 50 -5.44 8.67 21.27
N GLN A 51 -5.39 9.00 19.97
CA GLN A 51 -5.47 10.39 19.47
C GLN A 51 -6.20 10.52 18.11
N ARG A 52 -6.60 11.75 17.74
CA ARG A 52 -6.94 12.10 16.35
C ARG A 52 -5.65 12.13 15.54
N THR A 53 -5.67 11.68 14.28
CA THR A 53 -4.52 11.81 13.37
C THR A 53 -4.17 13.28 13.14
N GLU A 54 -2.90 13.60 12.97
CA GLU A 54 -2.42 14.93 12.55
C GLU A 54 -3.13 15.34 11.26
N ILE A 55 -3.33 14.41 10.32
CA ILE A 55 -4.13 14.64 9.12
C ILE A 55 -5.52 15.19 9.47
N SER A 56 -6.22 14.56 10.42
CA SER A 56 -7.55 15.02 10.85
C SER A 56 -7.52 16.36 11.61
N GLN A 57 -6.40 16.72 12.20
CA GLN A 57 -6.21 18.00 12.91
C GLN A 57 -5.79 19.14 11.96
N GLU A 58 -5.10 18.83 10.87
CA GLU A 58 -4.56 19.79 9.90
C GLU A 58 -5.51 20.11 8.72
N GLY A 59 -6.69 19.48 8.67
CA GLY A 59 -7.72 19.75 7.65
C GLY A 59 -8.32 18.52 6.99
N GLY A 60 -7.93 17.32 7.42
CA GLY A 60 -8.49 16.05 6.98
C GLY A 60 -8.15 15.74 5.51
N LEU A 61 -9.18 15.41 4.74
CA LEU A 61 -9.05 15.03 3.33
C LEU A 61 -8.42 16.15 2.49
N ASP A 62 -8.89 17.38 2.64
CA ASP A 62 -8.44 18.51 1.81
C ASP A 62 -6.95 18.81 2.00
N TRP A 63 -6.48 18.71 3.25
CA TRP A 63 -5.06 18.83 3.56
C TRP A 63 -4.26 17.72 2.89
N LEU A 64 -4.71 16.45 2.99
CA LEU A 64 -3.99 15.31 2.45
C LEU A 64 -3.90 15.38 0.91
N VAL A 65 -4.99 15.74 0.24
CA VAL A 65 -5.01 15.95 -1.22
C VAL A 65 -3.93 16.98 -1.60
N LYS A 66 -3.93 18.14 -0.95
CA LYS A 66 -2.95 19.19 -1.23
C LYS A 66 -1.51 18.75 -0.93
N HIS A 67 -1.31 18.03 0.17
CA HIS A 67 0.00 17.48 0.54
C HIS A 67 0.52 16.51 -0.54
N LEU A 68 -0.34 15.62 -1.04
CA LEU A 68 0.00 14.65 -2.07
C LEU A 68 0.29 15.33 -3.43
N GLU A 69 -0.52 16.32 -3.82
CA GLU A 69 -0.27 17.12 -5.03
C GLU A 69 1.09 17.84 -4.97
N LEU A 70 1.42 18.46 -3.83
CA LEU A 70 2.71 19.12 -3.62
C LEU A 70 3.88 18.13 -3.64
N SER A 71 3.63 16.88 -3.24
CA SER A 71 4.61 15.79 -3.25
C SER A 71 4.75 15.13 -4.63
N GLY A 72 3.92 15.52 -5.60
CA GLY A 72 3.98 15.06 -6.99
C GLY A 72 3.09 13.86 -7.31
N PHE A 73 2.11 13.54 -6.46
CA PHE A 73 1.08 12.53 -6.75
C PHE A 73 -0.13 13.13 -7.51
N ASP A 74 -0.99 12.24 -7.98
CA ASP A 74 -2.28 12.50 -8.60
C ASP A 74 -3.40 11.85 -7.76
N PRO A 75 -3.93 12.54 -6.73
CA PRO A 75 -4.87 11.93 -5.79
C PRO A 75 -6.23 11.64 -6.44
N ILE A 76 -6.79 10.47 -6.12
CA ILE A 76 -8.10 10.01 -6.56
C ILE A 76 -8.94 9.70 -5.32
N ILE A 77 -10.03 10.44 -5.12
CA ILE A 77 -10.92 10.23 -3.99
C ILE A 77 -11.94 9.17 -4.37
N VAL A 78 -12.06 8.14 -3.53
CA VAL A 78 -13.04 7.05 -3.65
C VAL A 78 -13.90 6.98 -2.38
N ASP A 79 -15.07 6.35 -2.48
CA ASP A 79 -15.88 6.07 -1.28
C ASP A 79 -15.28 4.90 -0.50
N GLY A 80 -14.77 5.18 0.71
CA GLY A 80 -14.17 4.16 1.57
C GLY A 80 -15.15 3.18 2.18
N HIS A 81 -16.46 3.34 1.94
CA HIS A 81 -17.51 2.41 2.38
C HIS A 81 -17.96 1.46 1.26
N ASP A 82 -17.61 1.72 0.00
CA ASP A 82 -18.05 0.96 -1.16
C ASP A 82 -16.88 0.19 -1.80
N PRO A 83 -16.85 -1.16 -1.69
CA PRO A 83 -15.84 -2.00 -2.34
C PRO A 83 -15.74 -1.80 -3.87
N LEU A 84 -16.85 -1.44 -4.54
CA LEU A 84 -16.82 -1.18 -5.98
C LEU A 84 -16.11 0.14 -6.30
N SER A 85 -16.19 1.13 -5.41
CA SER A 85 -15.44 2.39 -5.52
C SER A 85 -13.93 2.13 -5.47
N TYR A 86 -13.47 1.23 -4.59
CA TYR A 86 -12.08 0.79 -4.57
C TYR A 86 -11.67 0.09 -5.87
N ALA A 87 -12.48 -0.87 -6.33
CA ALA A 87 -12.17 -1.61 -7.56
C ALA A 87 -12.08 -0.67 -8.77
N TRP A 88 -13.02 0.26 -8.90
CA TRP A 88 -13.00 1.30 -9.93
C TRP A 88 -11.76 2.19 -9.81
N GLY A 89 -11.45 2.69 -8.61
CA GLY A 89 -10.31 3.57 -8.40
C GLY A 89 -8.98 2.90 -8.75
N ILE A 90 -8.82 1.61 -8.44
CA ILE A 90 -7.64 0.83 -8.80
C ILE A 90 -7.50 0.73 -10.32
N LEU A 91 -8.58 0.41 -11.04
CA LEU A 91 -8.59 0.34 -12.50
C LEU A 91 -8.28 1.70 -13.14
N GLU A 92 -8.84 2.78 -12.61
CA GLU A 92 -8.56 4.14 -13.05
C GLU A 92 -7.09 4.51 -12.83
N ALA A 93 -6.53 4.19 -11.66
CA ALA A 93 -5.12 4.41 -11.36
C ALA A 93 -4.20 3.60 -12.30
N GLU A 94 -4.51 2.33 -12.58
CA GLU A 94 -3.77 1.53 -13.56
C GLU A 94 -3.84 2.14 -14.97
N ALA A 95 -5.00 2.65 -15.39
CA ALA A 95 -5.14 3.30 -16.68
C ALA A 95 -4.29 4.57 -16.79
N ARG A 96 -4.19 5.37 -15.72
CA ARG A 96 -3.30 6.55 -15.67
C ARG A 96 -1.83 6.17 -15.73
N LEU A 97 -1.42 5.12 -15.01
CA LEU A 97 -0.05 4.60 -15.06
C LEU A 97 0.30 4.06 -16.45
N ALA A 98 -0.60 3.30 -17.08
CA ALA A 98 -0.42 2.80 -18.45
C ALA A 98 -0.20 3.96 -19.42
N LYS A 99 -1.01 5.02 -19.32
CA LYS A 99 -0.83 6.22 -20.14
C LYS A 99 0.53 6.89 -19.91
N LEU A 100 1.01 6.98 -18.66
CA LEU A 100 2.33 7.54 -18.36
C LEU A 100 3.46 6.73 -19.02
N VAL A 101 3.34 5.40 -19.05
CA VAL A 101 4.29 4.52 -19.76
C VAL A 101 4.21 4.73 -21.26
N GLU A 102 3.01 4.74 -21.84
CA GLU A 102 2.79 4.88 -23.28
C GLU A 102 3.30 6.20 -23.85
N THR A 103 3.12 7.30 -23.10
CA THR A 103 3.46 8.65 -23.59
C THR A 103 4.88 9.09 -23.23
N ASP A 104 5.65 8.28 -22.51
CA ASP A 104 6.88 8.72 -21.83
C ASP A 104 6.63 10.00 -21.02
N GLY A 105 5.68 9.90 -20.08
CA GLY A 105 5.18 11.03 -19.31
C GLY A 105 6.27 11.78 -18.54
N PRO A 106 5.97 13.00 -18.05
CA PRO A 106 6.96 13.82 -17.36
C PRO A 106 7.51 13.11 -16.11
N TYR A 107 8.79 13.34 -15.82
CA TYR A 107 9.44 12.89 -14.60
C TYR A 107 9.81 14.10 -13.71
N PRO A 108 9.51 14.10 -12.39
CA PRO A 108 8.84 13.04 -11.61
C PRO A 108 7.43 12.70 -12.10
N ALA A 109 7.10 11.41 -12.11
CA ALA A 109 5.83 10.92 -12.62
C ALA A 109 4.70 11.27 -11.64
N ARG A 110 3.57 11.75 -12.16
CA ARG A 110 2.37 12.00 -11.35
C ARG A 110 1.69 10.68 -11.00
N LEU A 111 2.18 10.02 -9.97
CA LEU A 111 1.66 8.71 -9.57
C LEU A 111 0.24 8.84 -9.01
N PRO A 112 -0.71 8.01 -9.46
CA PRO A 112 -2.04 8.00 -8.88
C PRO A 112 -1.98 7.53 -7.42
N TYR A 113 -2.78 8.16 -6.57
CA TYR A 113 -2.86 7.84 -5.15
C TYR A 113 -4.33 7.80 -4.74
N LEU A 114 -4.85 6.64 -4.35
CA LEU A 114 -6.23 6.55 -3.90
C LEU A 114 -6.35 7.05 -2.46
N ILE A 115 -7.37 7.85 -2.19
CA ILE A 115 -7.76 8.26 -0.85
C ILE A 115 -9.20 7.81 -0.64
N ALA A 116 -9.40 6.99 0.38
CA ALA A 116 -10.68 6.42 0.73
C ALA A 116 -11.07 6.87 2.15
N PRO A 117 -11.77 8.02 2.27
CA PRO A 117 -12.35 8.43 3.53
C PRO A 117 -13.37 7.41 4.01
N CYS A 118 -13.23 6.95 5.25
CA CYS A 118 -14.21 6.06 5.85
C CYS A 118 -14.35 6.31 7.36
N ILE A 119 -15.28 5.60 7.98
CA ILE A 119 -15.48 5.64 9.42
C ILE A 119 -14.79 4.44 10.05
N LYS A 120 -13.91 4.66 11.04
CA LYS A 120 -13.27 3.56 11.77
C LYS A 120 -14.32 2.66 12.42
N GLY A 121 -14.25 1.35 12.15
CA GLY A 121 -15.23 0.37 12.63
C GLY A 121 -16.60 0.47 11.95
N PHE A 122 -16.68 1.05 10.74
CA PHE A 122 -17.91 1.15 9.96
C PHE A 122 -18.69 -0.17 9.91
N GLY A 123 -20.02 -0.07 10.03
CA GLY A 123 -20.92 -1.22 10.01
C GLY A 123 -21.06 -1.95 11.35
N PHE A 124 -20.34 -1.56 12.40
CA PHE A 124 -20.42 -2.21 13.72
C PHE A 124 -20.64 -1.21 14.87
N PRO A 125 -21.17 -1.64 16.04
CA PRO A 125 -21.32 -0.77 17.20
C PRO A 125 -20.03 -0.03 17.58
N GLY A 126 -20.17 1.23 17.98
CA GLY A 126 -19.03 2.08 18.33
C GLY A 126 -18.28 2.66 17.14
N ALA A 127 -18.74 2.45 15.89
CA ALA A 127 -18.19 3.08 14.69
C ALA A 127 -17.96 4.59 14.86
N GLY A 128 -16.81 5.08 14.41
CA GLY A 128 -16.44 6.50 14.49
C GLY A 128 -16.05 7.00 15.88
N SER A 129 -16.05 6.12 16.89
CA SER A 129 -15.61 6.42 18.26
C SER A 129 -14.27 5.75 18.59
N ASN A 130 -13.67 6.10 19.74
CA ASN A 130 -12.46 5.41 20.23
C ASN A 130 -12.71 3.92 20.50
N ARG A 131 -13.96 3.54 20.78
CA ARG A 131 -14.34 2.14 21.07
C ARG A 131 -14.14 1.22 19.88
N ALA A 132 -14.28 1.74 18.65
CA ALA A 132 -14.06 0.99 17.42
C ALA A 132 -12.62 0.49 17.24
N HIS A 133 -11.68 0.96 18.07
CA HIS A 133 -10.29 0.53 17.97
C HIS A 133 -9.99 -0.80 18.67
N ASN A 134 -10.65 -1.10 19.80
CA ASN A 134 -10.40 -2.31 20.60
C ASN A 134 -11.71 -3.02 20.96
N LEU A 135 -12.41 -2.52 21.98
CA LEU A 135 -13.63 -3.12 22.51
C LEU A 135 -14.85 -2.26 22.15
N PRO A 136 -15.54 -2.56 21.03
CA PRO A 136 -16.65 -1.74 20.55
C PRO A 136 -17.84 -1.67 21.52
N LEU A 137 -18.00 -2.69 22.37
CA LEU A 137 -19.17 -2.89 23.24
C LEU A 137 -18.93 -2.43 24.69
N ASP A 138 -19.93 -1.80 25.30
CA ASP A 138 -19.90 -1.22 26.66
C ASP A 138 -19.82 -2.25 27.80
N GLY A 139 -19.64 -3.53 27.48
CA GLY A 139 -19.47 -4.61 28.44
C GLY A 139 -19.27 -5.95 27.75
N HIS A 140 -19.06 -6.99 28.55
CA HIS A 140 -18.87 -8.35 28.06
C HIS A 140 -20.24 -8.98 27.71
N PRO A 141 -20.51 -9.40 26.45
CA PRO A 141 -21.82 -9.94 26.03
C PRO A 141 -22.30 -11.16 26.81
N HIS A 142 -21.39 -11.92 27.42
CA HIS A 142 -21.76 -13.05 28.29
C HIS A 142 -22.51 -12.56 29.54
N GLU A 143 -22.05 -11.49 30.17
CA GLU A 143 -22.50 -11.05 31.51
C GLU A 143 -23.45 -9.83 31.44
N ASN A 144 -23.39 -9.06 30.34
CA ASN A 144 -24.18 -7.85 30.15
C ASN A 144 -25.19 -8.04 29.00
N ALA A 145 -26.49 -8.04 29.34
CA ALA A 145 -27.57 -8.23 28.39
C ALA A 145 -27.63 -7.12 27.32
N SER A 146 -27.42 -5.86 27.70
CA SER A 146 -27.43 -4.72 26.77
C SER A 146 -26.24 -4.78 25.78
N ALA A 147 -25.05 -5.16 26.27
CA ALA A 147 -23.89 -5.38 25.40
C ALA A 147 -24.15 -6.53 24.40
N ARG A 148 -24.84 -7.59 24.84
CA ARG A 148 -25.24 -8.71 23.98
C ARG A 148 -26.26 -8.34 22.92
N GLU A 149 -27.26 -7.54 23.29
CA GLU A 149 -28.25 -7.02 22.34
C GLU A 149 -27.58 -6.14 21.27
N THR A 150 -26.68 -5.25 21.70
CA THR A 150 -25.90 -4.37 20.82
C THR A 150 -25.03 -5.17 19.87
N PHE A 151 -24.31 -6.19 20.37
CA PHE A 151 -23.52 -7.11 19.56
C PHE A 151 -24.39 -7.82 18.51
N ASN A 152 -25.49 -8.43 18.95
CA ASN A 152 -26.36 -9.19 18.06
C ASN A 152 -27.01 -8.31 16.99
N ALA A 153 -27.37 -7.06 17.31
CA ALA A 153 -27.87 -6.10 16.34
C ALA A 153 -26.81 -5.77 15.28
N GLY A 154 -25.57 -5.48 15.70
CA GLY A 154 -24.46 -5.23 14.79
C GLY A 154 -24.13 -6.44 13.91
N ALA A 155 -24.05 -7.63 14.52
CA ALA A 155 -23.77 -8.87 13.81
C ALA A 155 -24.84 -9.21 12.77
N ARG A 156 -26.13 -8.94 13.06
CA ARG A 156 -27.23 -9.14 12.10
C ARG A 156 -27.11 -8.23 10.87
N THR A 157 -26.66 -6.99 11.05
CA THR A 157 -26.44 -6.06 9.92
C THR A 157 -25.31 -6.54 9.01
N LEU A 158 -24.27 -7.15 9.58
CA LEU A 158 -23.12 -7.67 8.82
C LEU A 158 -23.32 -9.12 8.33
N PHE A 159 -24.37 -9.79 8.77
CA PHE A 159 -24.58 -11.19 8.47
C PHE A 159 -24.86 -11.38 6.97
N THR A 160 -23.99 -12.15 6.33
CA THR A 160 -24.21 -12.65 4.97
C THR A 160 -24.54 -14.15 5.08
N PRO A 161 -25.65 -14.63 4.48
CA PRO A 161 -25.96 -16.05 4.48
C PRO A 161 -24.81 -16.89 3.89
N PRO A 162 -24.46 -18.06 4.47
CA PRO A 162 -23.35 -18.89 4.01
C PRO A 162 -23.43 -19.24 2.51
N GLU A 163 -24.62 -19.54 2.00
CA GLU A 163 -24.83 -19.88 0.59
C GLU A 163 -24.52 -18.71 -0.35
N VAL A 164 -24.79 -17.47 0.09
CA VAL A 164 -24.47 -16.25 -0.66
C VAL A 164 -22.97 -16.00 -0.62
N LEU A 165 -22.33 -16.20 0.54
CA LEU A 165 -20.89 -16.05 0.69
C LEU A 165 -20.13 -17.08 -0.16
N ASP A 166 -20.54 -18.34 -0.13
CA ASP A 166 -19.94 -19.41 -0.92
C ASP A 166 -20.07 -19.14 -2.43
N ASP A 167 -21.23 -18.61 -2.86
CA ASP A 167 -21.43 -18.24 -4.25
C ASP A 167 -20.56 -17.05 -4.69
N ALA A 168 -20.44 -16.03 -3.84
CA ALA A 168 -19.55 -14.90 -4.08
C ALA A 168 -18.08 -15.36 -4.16
N VAL A 169 -17.63 -16.23 -3.25
CA VAL A 169 -16.27 -16.78 -3.27
C VAL A 169 -16.02 -17.57 -4.55
N ARG A 170 -16.95 -18.45 -4.97
CA ARG A 170 -16.82 -19.18 -6.25
C ARG A 170 -16.74 -18.23 -7.44
N THR A 171 -17.58 -17.20 -7.44
CA THR A 171 -17.64 -16.22 -8.53
C THR A 171 -16.35 -15.41 -8.65
N LEU A 172 -15.71 -15.08 -7.53
CA LEU A 172 -14.49 -14.28 -7.50
C LEU A 172 -13.19 -15.11 -7.63
N SER A 173 -13.26 -16.41 -7.35
CA SER A 173 -12.13 -17.34 -7.42
C SER A 173 -11.84 -17.82 -8.85
N VAL A 174 -11.61 -16.86 -9.75
CA VAL A 174 -11.42 -17.10 -11.19
C VAL A 174 -9.95 -17.26 -11.60
N HIS A 175 -9.04 -17.50 -10.64
CA HIS A 175 -7.60 -17.55 -10.88
C HIS A 175 -7.22 -18.53 -12.00
N THR A 176 -7.76 -19.76 -11.95
CA THR A 176 -7.53 -20.79 -12.97
C THR A 176 -8.04 -20.36 -14.35
N ALA A 177 -9.24 -19.76 -14.40
CA ALA A 177 -9.83 -19.30 -15.66
C ALA A 177 -9.03 -18.14 -16.29
N GLN A 178 -8.43 -17.29 -15.45
CA GLN A 178 -7.57 -16.19 -15.87
C GLN A 178 -6.09 -16.60 -16.06
N ASN A 179 -5.75 -17.87 -15.80
CA ASN A 179 -4.38 -18.35 -15.77
C ASN A 179 -3.44 -17.47 -14.90
N ARG A 180 -3.94 -16.99 -13.76
CA ARG A 180 -3.17 -16.19 -12.80
C ARG A 180 -2.85 -17.00 -11.54
N PRO A 181 -1.67 -16.81 -10.91
CA PRO A 181 -1.38 -17.41 -9.63
C PRO A 181 -2.27 -16.84 -8.53
N LEU A 182 -2.41 -17.60 -7.43
CA LEU A 182 -2.95 -17.08 -6.18
C LEU A 182 -2.09 -15.91 -5.67
N GLU A 183 -2.70 -14.99 -4.94
CA GLU A 183 -2.05 -13.81 -4.37
C GLU A 183 -0.87 -14.20 -3.47
N SER A 184 -1.00 -15.31 -2.72
CA SER A 184 0.08 -15.86 -1.87
C SER A 184 1.29 -16.39 -2.66
N HIS A 185 1.13 -16.66 -3.96
CA HIS A 185 2.19 -17.11 -4.86
C HIS A 185 2.56 -16.04 -5.90
N ASN A 186 2.11 -14.79 -5.70
CA ASN A 186 2.50 -13.69 -6.57
C ASN A 186 4.02 -13.48 -6.49
N ALA A 187 4.65 -13.16 -7.62
CA ALA A 187 6.09 -12.94 -7.71
C ALA A 187 6.60 -11.90 -6.68
N LEU A 188 5.81 -10.90 -6.32
CA LEU A 188 6.14 -9.92 -5.27
C LEU A 188 6.20 -10.53 -3.86
N ALA A 189 5.41 -11.57 -3.58
CA ALA A 189 5.34 -12.22 -2.27
C ALA A 189 6.41 -13.31 -2.09
N VAL A 190 6.76 -14.01 -3.18
CA VAL A 190 7.68 -15.17 -3.13
C VAL A 190 9.00 -14.94 -3.86
N ARG A 191 9.34 -13.68 -4.19
CA ARG A 191 10.55 -13.36 -4.95
C ARG A 191 11.78 -13.97 -4.29
N ASN A 192 12.44 -14.86 -5.02
CA ASN A 192 13.76 -15.34 -4.68
C ASN A 192 14.77 -14.61 -5.57
N VAL A 193 15.54 -13.70 -4.98
CA VAL A 193 16.59 -12.97 -5.69
C VAL A 193 17.84 -13.83 -5.70
N ALA A 194 18.35 -14.15 -6.89
CA ALA A 194 19.62 -14.88 -7.01
C ALA A 194 20.75 -14.09 -6.34
N SER A 195 21.74 -14.79 -5.79
CA SER A 195 22.95 -14.12 -5.31
C SER A 195 23.61 -13.38 -6.47
N PRO A 196 24.07 -12.13 -6.27
CA PRO A 196 24.73 -11.39 -7.32
C PRO A 196 26.06 -12.08 -7.68
N ASP A 197 26.48 -11.90 -8.92
CA ASP A 197 27.82 -12.29 -9.33
C ASP A 197 28.84 -11.40 -8.60
N LEU A 198 29.66 -12.03 -7.75
CA LEU A 198 30.69 -11.36 -6.98
C LEU A 198 32.02 -11.47 -7.74
N PRO A 199 32.52 -10.38 -8.35
CA PRO A 199 33.81 -10.41 -9.02
C PRO A 199 34.93 -10.73 -8.01
N ALA A 200 35.95 -11.44 -8.47
CA ALA A 200 37.10 -11.74 -7.63
C ALA A 200 37.76 -10.43 -7.16
N PRO A 201 38.16 -10.31 -5.88
CA PRO A 201 38.85 -9.12 -5.40
C PRO A 201 40.08 -8.86 -6.27
N ALA A 202 40.22 -7.64 -6.78
CA ALA A 202 41.43 -7.25 -7.49
C ALA A 202 42.64 -7.53 -6.61
N SER A 203 43.64 -8.22 -7.16
CA SER A 203 44.88 -8.51 -6.45
C SER A 203 45.57 -7.19 -6.11
N ILE A 204 45.57 -6.82 -4.83
CA ILE A 204 46.27 -5.62 -4.38
C ILE A 204 47.77 -5.88 -4.51
N SER A 205 48.35 -5.48 -5.65
CA SER A 205 49.81 -5.43 -5.80
C SER A 205 50.33 -4.11 -5.24
N GLU A 206 51.59 -4.07 -4.79
CA GLU A 206 52.24 -2.82 -4.32
C GLU A 206 52.25 -1.69 -5.37
N HIS A 207 51.97 -2.02 -6.64
CA HIS A 207 51.97 -1.10 -7.78
C HIS A 207 50.56 -0.69 -8.21
N SER A 208 49.52 -1.25 -7.58
CA SER A 208 48.13 -0.86 -7.82
C SER A 208 47.83 0.42 -7.04
N PRO A 209 47.14 1.41 -7.63
CA PRO A 209 46.77 2.61 -6.90
C PRO A 209 45.88 2.25 -5.72
N ALA A 210 46.46 2.36 -4.52
CA ALA A 210 45.75 2.10 -3.28
C ALA A 210 44.49 2.98 -3.20
N PRO A 211 43.38 2.47 -2.65
CA PRO A 211 42.22 3.30 -2.39
C PRO A 211 42.60 4.45 -1.44
N ASN A 212 42.04 5.64 -1.68
CA ASN A 212 42.37 6.82 -0.89
C ASN A 212 41.91 6.68 0.57
N CYS A 213 40.87 5.87 0.80
CA CYS A 213 40.37 5.49 2.12
C CYS A 213 39.53 4.20 2.04
N ALA A 214 39.07 3.70 3.18
CA ALA A 214 38.22 2.52 3.22
C ALA A 214 36.90 2.68 2.44
N MET A 215 36.31 3.88 2.42
CA MET A 215 35.07 4.13 1.66
C MET A 215 35.29 4.06 0.14
N ASP A 216 36.44 4.53 -0.35
CA ASP A 216 36.82 4.41 -1.77
C ASP A 216 37.02 2.92 -2.16
N ALA A 217 37.56 2.10 -1.25
CA ALA A 217 37.65 0.65 -1.48
C ALA A 217 36.28 -0.02 -1.58
N ILE A 218 35.35 0.35 -0.71
CA ILE A 218 33.97 -0.16 -0.72
C ILE A 218 33.24 0.28 -2.00
N ASP A 219 33.37 1.54 -2.39
CA ASP A 219 32.72 2.11 -3.58
C ASP A 219 33.21 1.43 -4.88
N ARG A 220 34.52 1.19 -4.99
CA ARG A 220 35.11 0.40 -6.10
C ARG A 220 34.54 -1.01 -6.14
N CYS A 221 34.54 -1.72 -5.00
CA CYS A 221 33.99 -3.08 -4.90
C CYS A 221 32.51 -3.12 -5.31
N PHE A 222 31.70 -2.19 -4.80
CA PHE A 222 30.30 -2.07 -5.16
C PHE A 222 30.10 -1.80 -6.65
N THR A 223 30.88 -0.89 -7.23
CA THR A 223 30.84 -0.58 -8.66
C THR A 223 31.21 -1.80 -9.52
N ASP A 224 32.19 -2.60 -9.10
CA ASP A 224 32.57 -3.82 -9.80
C ASP A 224 31.46 -4.88 -9.73
N ILE A 225 30.80 -5.03 -8.58
CA ILE A 225 29.59 -5.88 -8.46
C ILE A 225 28.49 -5.39 -9.41
N VAL A 226 28.21 -4.08 -9.43
CA VAL A 226 27.17 -3.49 -10.30
C VAL A 226 27.50 -3.67 -11.79
N ARG A 227 28.77 -3.64 -12.21
CA ARG A 227 29.15 -3.90 -13.60
C ARG A 227 29.01 -5.37 -14.00
N ALA A 228 29.09 -6.28 -13.03
CA ALA A 228 29.00 -7.71 -13.25
C ALA A 228 27.56 -8.24 -13.33
N ASN A 229 26.55 -7.43 -12.98
CA ASN A 229 25.13 -7.81 -12.90
C ASN A 229 24.25 -6.85 -13.72
#